data_AF-A0A5K7YFG3-F1
#
_entry.id   AF-A0A5K7YFG3-F1
#
_cell.length_a   1.000
_cell.length_b   1.000
_cell.length_c   1.000
_cell.angle_alpha   90.00
_cell.angle_beta   90.00
_cell.angle_gamma   90.00
#
_symmetry.space_group_name_H-M   'P 1'
#
loop_
_entity.id
_entity.type
_entity.pdbx_description
1 polymer ?
#
loop_
_entity_poly.entity_id
_entity_poly.type
_entity_poly.pdbx_seq_one_letter_code
_entity_poly.pdbx_strand_id
1 'polypeptide(L)'
;MKATEQWIAEQQHILPDCEWQHITFTMPDKLWSAFANNWPLLNQLFACAANTLLKWAKKLGIEIGLFVALHTYGRQLNQYPHIHLSVTRGGLCLKHGIWRPIFFKKKIVERYWRQAVIALLRKIYPSLNLPTASYPHIRDYRE
;
A
#
# COMPACT_ATOMS: atom_id res chain seq x y z
N MET A 1 8.04 32.21 -4.28
CA MET A 1 7.31 30.94 -4.06
C MET A 1 8.37 29.86 -3.83
N LYS A 2 8.26 29.09 -2.76
CA LYS A 2 9.22 28.00 -2.45
C LYS A 2 9.07 26.87 -3.46
N ALA A 3 10.12 26.09 -3.71
CA ALA A 3 10.06 24.94 -4.61
C ALA A 3 8.96 23.94 -4.23
N THR A 4 8.71 23.75 -2.93
CA THR A 4 7.60 22.94 -2.42
C THR A 4 6.24 23.47 -2.85
N GLU A 5 6.04 24.79 -2.80
CA GLU A 5 4.76 25.43 -3.17
C GLU A 5 4.52 25.31 -4.67
N GLN A 6 5.57 25.49 -5.50
CA GLN A 6 5.51 25.28 -6.95
C GLN A 6 5.12 23.84 -7.29
N TRP A 7 5.79 22.86 -6.67
CA TRP A 7 5.46 21.45 -6.86
C TRP A 7 4.04 21.12 -6.42
N ILE A 8 3.57 21.63 -5.27
CA ILE A 8 2.19 21.43 -4.81
C ILE A 8 1.21 21.99 -5.84
N ALA A 9 1.44 23.20 -6.36
CA ALA A 9 0.57 23.82 -7.35
C ALA A 9 0.49 23.00 -8.64
N GLU A 10 1.63 22.47 -9.11
CA GLU A 10 1.68 21.57 -10.27
C GLU A 10 0.88 20.29 -10.02
N GLN A 11 1.04 19.65 -8.84
CA GLN A 11 0.29 18.44 -8.52
C GLN A 11 -1.21 18.71 -8.40
N GLN A 12 -1.61 19.84 -7.82
CA GLN A 12 -3.02 20.24 -7.73
C GLN A 12 -3.64 20.48 -9.10
N HIS A 13 -2.85 20.91 -10.09
CA HIS A 13 -3.34 21.09 -11.46
C HIS A 13 -3.50 19.77 -12.23
N ILE A 14 -2.67 18.77 -11.93
CA ILE A 14 -2.69 17.45 -12.59
C ILE A 14 -3.71 16.51 -11.95
N LEU A 15 -3.86 16.56 -10.62
CA LEU A 15 -4.69 15.64 -9.86
C LEU A 15 -6.17 16.07 -9.88
N PRO A 16 -7.11 15.12 -9.85
CA PRO A 16 -8.53 15.45 -9.75
C PRO A 16 -8.85 16.31 -8.53
N ASP A 17 -9.59 17.40 -8.75
CA ASP A 17 -10.15 18.23 -7.70
C ASP A 17 -11.28 17.46 -6.98
N CYS A 18 -10.89 16.78 -5.91
CA CYS A 18 -11.78 15.97 -5.08
C CYS A 18 -11.20 15.79 -3.69
N GLU A 19 -11.99 15.22 -2.79
CA GLU A 19 -11.49 14.81 -1.48
C GLU A 19 -10.56 13.59 -1.61
N TRP A 20 -9.50 13.56 -0.81
CA TRP A 20 -8.55 12.45 -0.77
C TRP A 20 -8.53 11.81 0.62
N GLN A 21 -8.19 10.52 0.67
CA GLN A 21 -7.99 9.76 1.90
C GLN A 21 -6.53 9.30 1.96
N HIS A 22 -5.82 9.76 2.98
CA HIS A 22 -4.47 9.25 3.28
C HIS A 22 -4.55 7.95 4.07
N ILE A 23 -3.82 6.93 3.64
CA ILE A 23 -3.75 5.62 4.29
C ILE A 23 -2.29 5.25 4.47
N THR A 24 -1.96 4.77 5.66
CA THR A 24 -0.63 4.20 5.94
C THR A 24 -0.75 2.72 6.20
N PHE A 25 -0.09 1.92 5.37
CA PHE A 25 0.02 0.48 5.52
C PHE A 25 1.31 0.12 6.23
N THR A 26 1.15 -0.58 7.35
CA THR A 26 2.25 -1.04 8.20
C THR A 26 2.17 -2.55 8.38
N MET A 27 3.23 -3.15 8.91
CA MET A 27 3.26 -4.60 9.18
C MET A 27 3.95 -4.86 10.51
N PRO A 28 3.72 -6.02 11.15
CA PRO A 28 4.42 -6.40 12.38
C PRO A 28 5.94 -6.40 12.19
N ASP A 29 6.66 -6.07 13.26
CA ASP A 29 8.12 -6.07 13.38
C ASP A 29 8.78 -7.37 12.94
N LYS A 30 8.14 -8.49 13.24
CA LYS A 30 8.55 -9.84 12.84
C LYS A 30 8.75 -9.99 11.32
N LEU A 31 8.14 -9.13 10.50
CA LEU A 31 8.25 -9.17 9.05
C LEU A 31 9.29 -8.20 8.48
N TRP A 32 9.75 -7.19 9.24
CA TRP A 32 10.57 -6.11 8.66
C TRP A 32 11.89 -6.60 8.10
N SER A 33 12.56 -7.50 8.82
CA SER A 33 13.82 -8.12 8.40
C SER A 33 13.69 -8.94 7.12
N ALA A 34 12.54 -9.56 6.86
CA ALA A 34 12.30 -10.28 5.61
C ALA A 34 12.36 -9.33 4.41
N PHE A 35 11.92 -8.08 4.56
CA PHE A 35 12.05 -7.06 3.52
C PHE A 35 13.41 -6.38 3.52
N ALA A 36 13.98 -6.10 4.70
CA ALA A 36 15.29 -5.48 4.82
C ALA A 36 16.43 -6.32 4.22
N ASN A 37 16.37 -7.65 4.39
CA ASN A 37 17.36 -8.56 3.82
C ASN A 37 17.11 -8.87 2.34
N ASN A 38 15.95 -8.46 1.80
CA ASN A 38 15.51 -8.77 0.45
C ASN A 38 14.97 -7.49 -0.22
N TRP A 39 15.79 -6.44 -0.28
CA TRP A 39 15.42 -5.10 -0.81
C TRP A 39 14.59 -5.08 -2.10
N PRO A 40 14.86 -5.93 -3.12
CA PRO A 40 14.03 -5.97 -4.33
C PRO A 40 12.55 -6.28 -4.07
N LEU A 41 12.23 -6.92 -2.94
CA LEU A 41 10.88 -7.23 -2.51
C LEU A 41 10.07 -5.97 -2.15
N LEU A 42 10.72 -4.90 -1.74
CA LEU A 42 10.06 -3.64 -1.40
C LEU A 42 9.23 -3.08 -2.56
N ASN A 43 9.67 -3.30 -3.81
CA ASN A 43 8.92 -2.92 -5.00
C ASN A 43 7.56 -3.64 -5.11
N GLN A 44 7.44 -4.83 -4.54
CA GLN A 44 6.17 -5.59 -4.54
C GLN A 44 5.16 -5.05 -3.51
N LEU A 45 5.61 -4.26 -2.52
CA LEU A 45 4.71 -3.65 -1.54
C LEU A 45 3.80 -2.58 -2.18
N PHE A 46 4.29 -1.87 -3.20
CA PHE A 46 3.47 -0.95 -3.99
C PHE A 46 2.28 -1.67 -4.61
N ALA A 47 2.54 -2.82 -5.25
CA ALA A 47 1.49 -3.64 -5.86
C ALA A 47 0.53 -4.20 -4.81
N CYS A 48 1.01 -4.62 -3.64
CA CYS A 48 0.16 -5.10 -2.55
C CYS A 48 -0.81 -4.00 -2.06
N ALA A 49 -0.30 -2.78 -1.87
CA ALA A 49 -1.08 -1.63 -1.41
C ALA A 49 -2.09 -1.18 -2.47
N ALA A 50 -1.64 -0.90 -3.69
CA ALA A 50 -2.49 -0.41 -4.77
C ALA A 50 -3.60 -1.41 -5.13
N ASN A 51 -3.24 -2.69 -5.31
CA ASN A 51 -4.22 -3.71 -5.70
C ASN A 51 -5.29 -3.96 -4.63
N THR A 52 -4.99 -3.71 -3.35
CA THR A 52 -5.98 -3.79 -2.27
C THR A 52 -7.14 -2.83 -2.52
N LEU A 53 -6.84 -1.58 -2.87
CA LEU A 53 -7.84 -0.53 -3.09
C LEU A 53 -8.48 -0.64 -4.48
N LEU A 54 -7.69 -0.92 -5.52
CA LEU A 54 -8.18 -1.07 -6.90
C LEU A 54 -9.15 -2.24 -7.01
N LYS A 55 -8.87 -3.40 -6.40
CA LYS A 55 -9.78 -4.55 -6.43
C LYS A 55 -11.10 -4.24 -5.72
N TRP A 56 -11.06 -3.47 -4.63
CA TRP A 56 -12.29 -3.04 -3.96
C TRP A 56 -13.08 -2.08 -4.85
N ALA A 57 -12.48 -1.00 -5.32
CA ALA A 57 -13.16 -0.02 -6.17
C ALA A 57 -13.75 -0.66 -7.44
N LYS A 58 -13.01 -1.58 -8.08
CA LYS A 58 -13.49 -2.36 -9.23
C LYS A 58 -14.76 -3.17 -8.91
N LYS A 59 -14.87 -3.78 -7.73
CA LYS A 59 -16.09 -4.49 -7.30
C LYS A 59 -17.30 -3.56 -7.17
N LEU A 60 -17.07 -2.28 -6.93
CA LEU A 60 -18.11 -1.24 -6.88
C LEU A 60 -18.34 -0.57 -8.25
N GLY A 61 -17.59 -0.96 -9.28
CA GLY A 61 -17.64 -0.35 -10.61
C GLY A 61 -17.14 1.10 -10.63
N ILE A 62 -16.21 1.44 -9.73
CA ILE A 62 -15.64 2.78 -9.59
C ILE A 62 -14.16 2.74 -9.98
N GLU A 63 -13.75 3.67 -10.84
CA GLU A 63 -12.36 3.94 -11.19
C GLU A 63 -11.80 5.05 -10.29
N ILE A 64 -10.83 4.71 -9.46
CA ILE A 64 -10.21 5.60 -8.46
C ILE A 64 -8.84 6.09 -8.93
N GLY A 65 -8.44 7.28 -8.47
CA GLY A 65 -7.06 7.73 -8.52
C GLY A 65 -6.32 7.38 -7.23
N LEU A 66 -5.05 6.99 -7.32
CA LEU A 66 -4.19 6.81 -6.16
C LEU A 66 -2.72 7.04 -6.51
N PHE A 67 -1.94 7.48 -5.53
CA PHE A 67 -0.48 7.46 -5.59
C PHE A 67 0.08 6.85 -4.32
N VAL A 68 1.25 6.22 -4.44
CA VAL A 68 1.83 5.37 -3.41
C VAL A 68 3.30 5.73 -3.23
N ALA A 69 3.73 5.86 -1.98
CA ALA A 69 5.11 6.12 -1.58
C ALA A 69 5.57 5.05 -0.59
N LEU A 70 6.77 4.52 -0.82
CA LEU A 70 7.44 3.61 0.12
C LEU A 70 8.39 4.39 1.01
N HIS A 71 8.25 4.19 2.31
CA HIS A 71 9.22 4.62 3.30
C HIS A 71 9.92 3.39 3.87
N THR A 72 11.24 3.38 3.86
CA THR A 72 12.06 2.23 4.30
C THR A 72 12.52 2.34 5.76
N TYR A 73 12.50 3.56 6.32
CA TYR A 73 12.93 3.85 7.69
C TYR A 73 11.82 4.55 8.49
N GLY A 74 11.79 4.25 9.79
CA GLY A 74 10.98 4.97 10.76
C GLY A 74 11.68 6.23 11.27
N ARG A 75 10.99 6.98 12.14
CA ARG A 75 11.53 8.19 12.78
C ARG A 75 12.82 7.94 13.57
N GLN A 76 12.98 6.73 14.12
CA GLN A 76 14.16 6.31 14.89
C GLN A 76 15.27 5.74 13.99
N LEU A 77 15.16 5.85 12.66
CA LEU A 77 16.08 5.27 11.68
C LEU A 77 16.19 3.74 11.78
N ASN A 78 15.21 3.08 12.39
CA ASN A 78 15.04 1.64 12.31
C ASN A 78 14.44 1.26 10.96
N GLN A 79 14.86 0.10 10.42
CA GLN A 79 14.32 -0.45 9.17
C GLN A 79 12.85 -0.84 9.40
N TYR A 80 11.96 0.05 8.98
CA TYR A 80 10.53 0.00 9.20
C TYR A 80 9.84 0.25 7.86
N PRO A 81 9.84 -0.73 6.94
CA PRO A 81 9.22 -0.55 5.64
C PRO A 81 7.71 -0.36 5.81
N HIS A 82 7.19 0.75 5.31
CA HIS A 82 5.76 1.05 5.30
C HIS A 82 5.38 1.81 4.04
N ILE A 83 4.12 1.68 3.65
CA ILE A 83 3.58 2.36 2.48
C ILE A 83 2.67 3.50 2.95
N HIS A 84 2.93 4.69 2.45
CA HIS A 84 1.96 5.77 2.44
C HIS A 84 1.25 5.79 1.10
N LEU A 85 -0.06 6.03 1.11
CA LEU A 85 -0.80 6.27 -0.12
C LEU A 85 -1.85 7.34 0.11
N SER A 86 -2.15 8.07 -0.96
CA SER A 86 -3.36 8.88 -1.04
C SER A 86 -4.25 8.29 -2.11
N VAL A 87 -5.55 8.19 -1.82
CA VAL A 87 -6.57 7.68 -2.74
C VAL A 87 -7.73 8.65 -2.81
N THR A 88 -8.31 8.83 -3.98
CA THR A 88 -9.50 9.67 -4.16
C THR A 88 -10.67 9.09 -3.35
N ARG A 89 -11.43 9.96 -2.66
CA ARG A 89 -12.69 9.59 -1.96
C ARG A 89 -13.89 9.50 -2.89
N GLY A 90 -13.61 9.27 -4.16
CA GLY A 90 -14.58 9.02 -5.21
C GLY A 90 -13.86 8.60 -6.49
N GLY A 91 -14.64 8.40 -7.55
CA GLY A 91 -14.10 7.99 -8.82
C GLY A 91 -15.18 7.91 -9.90
N LEU A 92 -14.78 7.68 -11.14
CA LEU A 92 -15.72 7.57 -12.25
C LEU A 92 -16.42 6.20 -12.22
N CYS A 93 -17.74 6.21 -12.36
CA CYS A 93 -18.50 4.97 -12.52
C CYS A 93 -18.25 4.41 -13.92
N LEU A 94 -17.70 3.20 -14.01
CA LEU A 94 -17.32 2.55 -15.28
C LEU A 94 -18.48 2.41 -16.28
N LYS A 95 -19.73 2.34 -15.79
CA LYS A 95 -20.92 2.18 -16.62
C LYS A 95 -21.47 3.50 -17.18
N HIS A 96 -21.34 4.58 -16.42
CA HIS A 96 -22.10 5.81 -16.66
C HIS A 96 -21.22 7.07 -16.76
N GLY A 97 -19.92 6.96 -16.47
CA GLY A 97 -18.99 8.10 -16.47
C GLY A 97 -19.27 9.14 -15.39
N ILE A 98 -20.17 8.87 -14.44
CA ILE A 98 -20.52 9.79 -13.35
C ILE A 98 -19.64 9.56 -12.13
N TRP A 99 -19.26 10.64 -11.45
CA TRP A 99 -18.52 10.55 -10.19
C TRP A 99 -19.37 9.86 -9.11
N ARG A 100 -18.76 8.92 -8.39
CA ARG A 100 -19.37 8.23 -7.24
C ARG A 100 -18.43 8.26 -6.04
N PRO A 101 -18.94 8.56 -4.83
CA PRO A 101 -18.12 8.57 -3.64
C PRO A 101 -17.71 7.14 -3.23
N ILE A 102 -16.53 7.02 -2.64
CA ILE A 102 -16.03 5.79 -2.02
C ILE A 102 -15.25 6.15 -0.76
N PHE A 103 -15.34 5.29 0.26
CA PHE A 103 -14.54 5.43 1.48
C PHE A 103 -13.96 4.09 1.89
N PHE A 104 -12.66 4.08 2.17
CA PHE A 104 -11.93 2.87 2.50
C PHE A 104 -11.89 2.67 4.02
N LYS A 105 -12.76 1.77 4.50
CA LYS A 105 -12.86 1.46 5.94
C LYS A 105 -11.62 0.71 6.43
N LYS A 106 -10.97 1.24 7.48
CA LYS A 106 -9.73 0.69 8.08
C LYS A 106 -9.75 -0.84 8.22
N LYS A 107 -10.72 -1.42 8.95
CA LYS A 107 -10.76 -2.87 9.21
C LYS A 107 -10.78 -3.74 7.95
N ILE A 108 -11.44 -3.26 6.89
CA ILE A 108 -11.53 -3.98 5.62
C ILE A 108 -10.19 -3.88 4.88
N VAL A 109 -9.67 -2.67 4.75
CA VAL A 109 -8.38 -2.38 4.11
C VAL A 109 -7.23 -3.16 4.78
N GLU A 110 -7.19 -3.15 6.12
CA GLU A 110 -6.21 -3.85 6.94
C GLU A 110 -6.21 -5.36 6.68
N ARG A 111 -7.40 -5.97 6.58
CA ARG A 111 -7.53 -7.40 6.28
C ARG A 111 -6.93 -7.74 4.91
N TYR A 112 -7.25 -6.97 3.88
CA TYR A 112 -6.73 -7.21 2.52
C TYR A 112 -5.23 -6.96 2.42
N TRP A 113 -4.73 -5.93 3.11
CA TRP A 113 -3.30 -5.67 3.21
C TRP A 113 -2.54 -6.82 3.85
N ARG A 114 -3.00 -7.28 5.03
CA ARG A 114 -2.43 -8.45 5.70
C ARG A 114 -2.42 -9.66 4.78
N GLN A 115 -3.51 -9.93 4.08
CA GLN A 115 -3.61 -11.03 3.13
C GLN A 115 -2.61 -10.88 1.97
N ALA A 116 -2.47 -9.68 1.40
CA ALA A 116 -1.55 -9.43 0.29
C ALA A 116 -0.09 -9.64 0.70
N VAL A 117 0.33 -9.11 1.85
CA VAL A 117 1.70 -9.28 2.38
C VAL A 117 2.00 -10.74 2.69
N ILE A 118 1.08 -11.46 3.35
CA ILE A 118 1.26 -12.88 3.65
C ILE A 118 1.35 -13.70 2.36
N ALA A 119 0.48 -13.44 1.39
CA ALA A 119 0.50 -14.15 0.11
C ALA A 119 1.81 -13.91 -0.64
N LEU A 120 2.31 -12.67 -0.64
CA LEU A 120 3.60 -12.30 -1.21
C LEU A 120 4.73 -13.09 -0.56
N LEU A 121 4.85 -13.03 0.77
CA LEU A 121 5.92 -13.69 1.52
C LEU A 121 5.90 -15.21 1.35
N ARG A 122 4.71 -15.84 1.37
CA ARG A 122 4.57 -17.28 1.14
C ARG A 122 4.99 -17.69 -0.27
N LYS A 123 4.65 -16.89 -1.28
CA LYS A 123 5.00 -17.15 -2.69
C LYS A 123 6.51 -17.19 -2.90
N ILE A 124 7.25 -16.28 -2.25
CA ILE A 124 8.69 -16.12 -2.42
C ILE A 124 9.51 -16.82 -1.34
N TYR A 125 8.85 -17.48 -0.38
CA TYR A 125 9.50 -18.09 0.78
C TYR A 125 10.74 -18.95 0.44
N PRO A 126 10.72 -19.80 -0.61
CA PRO A 126 11.89 -20.62 -0.97
C PRO A 126 13.13 -19.81 -1.39
N SER A 127 12.95 -18.55 -1.81
CA SER A 127 14.01 -17.67 -2.29
C SER A 127 14.36 -16.54 -1.33
N LEU A 128 13.71 -16.47 -0.16
CA LEU A 128 14.01 -15.43 0.82
C LEU A 128 15.37 -15.68 1.46
N ASN A 129 16.22 -14.66 1.49
CA ASN A 129 17.38 -14.63 2.36
C ASN A 129 16.91 -14.39 3.80
N LEU A 130 16.68 -15.48 4.53
CA LEU A 130 16.27 -15.47 5.94
C LEU A 130 17.41 -16.02 6.79
N PRO A 131 17.83 -15.32 7.85
CA PRO A 131 18.60 -15.96 8.91
C PRO A 131 17.79 -17.16 9.42
N THR A 132 18.35 -18.36 9.29
CA THR A 132 17.64 -19.66 9.33
C THR A 132 16.84 -19.92 10.60
N ALA A 133 17.12 -19.21 11.70
CA ALA A 133 16.56 -19.47 13.03
C ALA A 133 15.23 -18.76 13.35
N SER A 134 14.79 -17.72 12.63
CA SER A 134 13.78 -16.77 13.18
C SER A 134 12.44 -16.64 12.43
N TYR A 135 12.19 -17.39 11.35
CA TYR A 135 11.03 -17.15 10.46
C TYR A 135 10.10 -18.33 10.13
N PRO A 136 9.96 -19.39 10.96
CA PRO A 136 9.00 -20.47 10.65
C PRO A 136 7.56 -19.95 10.58
N HIS A 137 7.24 -18.89 11.32
CA HIS A 137 5.93 -18.23 11.31
C HIS A 137 5.52 -17.67 9.93
N ILE A 138 6.46 -17.34 9.04
CA ILE A 138 6.12 -16.88 7.68
C ILE A 138 5.51 -18.03 6.85
N ARG A 139 6.03 -19.26 7.02
CA ARG A 139 5.56 -20.46 6.33
C ARG A 139 4.31 -21.04 6.98
N ASP A 140 4.34 -21.21 8.30
CA ASP A 140 3.45 -22.13 9.00
C ASP A 140 2.30 -21.44 9.77
N TYR A 141 2.37 -20.13 10.01
CA TYR A 141 1.34 -19.43 10.78
C TYR A 141 0.06 -19.22 9.96
N ARG A 142 -1.08 -19.73 10.45
CA ARG A 142 -2.38 -19.75 9.72
C ARG A 142 -3.52 -18.98 10.41
N GLU A 143 -3.25 -18.15 11.40
CA GLU A 143 -4.28 -17.39 12.15
C GLU A 143 -4.62 -16.02 11.50
#